data_AF-A0A6P0SQ01-F1
#
_entry.id   AF-A0A6P0SQ01-F1
#
_cell.length_a   1.000
_cell.length_b   1.000
_cell.length_c   1.000
_cell.angle_alpha   90.00
_cell.angle_beta   90.00
_cell.angle_gamma   90.00
#
_symmetry.space_group_name_H-M   'P 1'
#
loop_
_entity.id
_entity.type
_entity.pdbx_description
1 polymer ?
#
loop_
_entity_poly.entity_id
_entity_poly.type
_entity_poly.pdbx_seq_one_letter_code
_entity_poly.pdbx_strand_id
1 'polypeptide(L)'
;SIERLARQEGMEEGILQSSRENVLEVLQVRFEDLPRELVETINQIESVSVLKTLLRQGITIVSVEEFQGCLDQLLSLEQEQEEG
;
A
#
# COMPACT_ATOMS: atom_id res chain seq x y z
N SER A 1 -25.19 4.33 17.69
CA SER A 1 -25.48 5.70 17.24
C SER A 1 -24.66 5.99 16.01
N ILE A 2 -25.21 6.81 15.10
CA ILE A 2 -24.53 7.26 13.88
C ILE A 2 -23.13 7.81 14.17
N GLU A 3 -22.96 8.51 15.30
CA GLU A 3 -21.67 9.04 15.76
C GLU A 3 -20.57 7.98 15.95
N ARG A 4 -20.93 6.75 16.37
CA ARG A 4 -19.93 5.66 16.50
C ARG A 4 -19.48 5.13 15.15
N LEU A 5 -20.40 5.03 14.19
CA LEU A 5 -20.10 4.54 12.84
C LEU A 5 -19.21 5.56 12.11
N ALA A 6 -19.60 6.84 12.11
CA ALA A 6 -18.81 7.90 11.49
C ALA A 6 -17.39 8.01 12.07
N ARG A 7 -17.24 7.81 13.39
CA ARG A 7 -15.91 7.78 14.04
C ARG A 7 -15.08 6.56 13.62
N GLN A 8 -15.72 5.42 13.45
CA GLN A 8 -15.04 4.19 13.03
C GLN A 8 -14.58 4.31 11.58
N GLU A 9 -15.45 4.74 10.67
CA GLU A 9 -15.14 4.96 9.26
C GLU A 9 -13.96 5.94 9.09
N GLY A 10 -14.00 7.09 9.76
CA GLY A 10 -12.89 8.05 9.69
C GLY A 10 -11.57 7.52 10.27
N MET A 11 -11.63 6.59 11.22
CA MET A 11 -10.43 5.94 11.75
C MET A 11 -9.88 4.89 10.78
N GLU A 12 -10.74 4.13 10.11
CA GLU A 12 -10.37 3.17 9.07
C GLU A 12 -9.74 3.88 7.86
N GLU A 13 -10.34 4.97 7.38
CA GLU A 13 -9.79 5.81 6.32
C GLU A 13 -8.43 6.40 6.70
N GLY A 14 -8.29 6.92 7.93
CA GLY A 14 -7.02 7.46 8.41
C GLY A 14 -5.90 6.43 8.49
N ILE A 15 -6.22 5.19 8.90
CA ILE A 15 -5.26 4.07 8.92
C ILE A 15 -4.82 3.72 7.49
N LEU A 16 -5.78 3.68 6.55
CA LEU A 16 -5.52 3.37 5.16
C LEU A 16 -4.62 4.42 4.50
N GLN A 17 -4.95 5.70 4.66
CA GLN A 17 -4.15 6.82 4.15
C GLN A 17 -2.74 6.80 4.73
N SER A 18 -2.61 6.72 6.06
CA SER A 18 -1.30 6.71 6.73
C SER A 18 -0.44 5.52 6.28
N SER A 19 -1.07 4.37 5.98
CA SER A 19 -0.36 3.19 5.50
C SER A 19 0.21 3.39 4.09
N ARG A 20 -0.51 4.07 3.19
CA ARG A 20 -0.01 4.46 1.86
C ARG A 20 1.15 5.45 1.96
N GLU A 21 0.98 6.49 2.77
CA GLU A 21 2.01 7.52 3.01
C GLU A 21 3.31 6.89 3.55
N ASN A 22 3.22 5.97 4.51
CA ASN A 22 4.39 5.29 5.06
C ASN A 22 5.16 4.47 4.01
N VAL A 23 4.45 3.79 3.11
CA VAL A 23 5.09 3.03 2.02
C VAL A 23 5.83 4.00 1.10
N LEU A 24 5.15 5.07 0.65
CA LEU A 24 5.74 6.05 -0.25
C LEU A 24 6.94 6.76 0.37
N GLU A 25 6.87 7.14 1.64
CA GLU A 25 7.98 7.78 2.37
C GLU A 25 9.22 6.88 2.39
N VAL A 26 9.07 5.59 2.72
CA VAL A 26 10.18 4.64 2.72
C VAL A 26 10.80 4.51 1.32
N LEU A 27 9.97 4.40 0.28
CA LEU A 27 10.46 4.27 -1.09
C LEU A 27 11.19 5.54 -1.55
N GLN A 28 10.63 6.71 -1.23
CA GLN A 28 11.21 8.01 -1.55
C GLN A 28 12.58 8.20 -0.88
N VAL A 29 12.71 7.81 0.40
CA VAL A 29 13.99 7.88 1.12
C VAL A 29 15.06 6.97 0.50
N ARG A 30 14.66 5.82 -0.05
CA ARG A 30 15.61 4.81 -0.55
C ARG A 30 15.99 4.99 -2.01
N PHE A 31 15.06 5.43 -2.84
CA PHE A 31 15.21 5.44 -4.28
C PHE A 31 15.20 6.85 -4.89
N GLU A 32 14.98 7.87 -4.07
CA GLU A 32 14.86 9.29 -4.46
C GLU A 32 13.68 9.53 -5.41
N ASP A 33 13.77 9.14 -6.68
CA ASP A 33 12.69 9.34 -7.65
C ASP A 33 11.84 8.08 -7.81
N LEU A 34 10.53 8.23 -7.62
CA LEU A 34 9.56 7.16 -7.83
C LEU A 34 8.81 7.35 -9.16
N PRO A 35 8.63 6.27 -9.96
CA PRO A 35 7.76 6.32 -11.12
C PRO A 35 6.35 6.74 -10.73
N ARG A 36 5.76 7.65 -11.51
CA ARG A 36 4.41 8.16 -11.25
C ARG A 36 3.38 7.03 -11.17
N GLU A 37 3.47 6.06 -12.07
CA GLU A 37 2.58 4.90 -12.11
C GLU A 37 2.65 4.09 -10.81
N LEU A 38 3.84 3.92 -10.23
CA LEU A 38 4.01 3.23 -8.95
C LEU A 38 3.29 3.96 -7.81
N VAL A 39 3.43 5.28 -7.74
CA VAL A 39 2.76 6.11 -6.73
C VAL A 39 1.24 6.05 -6.89
N GLU A 40 0.75 6.10 -8.13
CA GLU A 40 -0.69 5.98 -8.43
C GLU A 40 -1.23 4.61 -8.02
N THR A 41 -0.52 3.51 -8.34
CA THR A 41 -0.92 2.16 -7.94
C THR A 41 -0.97 2.00 -6.42
N ILE A 42 0.05 2.47 -5.68
CA ILE A 42 0.05 2.39 -4.21
C ILE A 42 -1.14 3.16 -3.60
N ASN A 43 -1.49 4.31 -4.17
CA ASN A 43 -2.61 5.12 -3.69
C ASN A 43 -3.98 4.48 -3.93
N GLN A 44 -4.09 3.53 -4.85
CA GLN A 44 -5.33 2.79 -5.14
C GLN A 44 -5.52 1.55 -4.24
N ILE A 45 -4.49 1.12 -3.49
CA ILE A 45 -4.59 -0.07 -2.63
C ILE A 45 -5.51 0.21 -1.46
N GLU A 46 -6.59 -0.56 -1.32
CA GLU A 46 -7.58 -0.44 -0.21
C GLU A 46 -7.32 -1.43 0.94
N SER A 47 -6.30 -2.28 0.80
CA SER A 47 -5.93 -3.33 1.75
C SER A 47 -4.77 -2.88 2.66
N VAL A 48 -5.07 -2.60 3.94
CA VAL A 48 -4.04 -2.25 4.95
C VAL A 48 -3.02 -3.39 5.13
N SER A 49 -3.45 -4.65 4.98
CA SER A 49 -2.55 -5.81 5.04
C SER A 49 -1.55 -5.85 3.90
N VAL A 50 -1.96 -5.50 2.68
CA VAL A 50 -1.06 -5.36 1.53
C VAL A 50 -0.08 -4.22 1.78
N LEU A 51 -0.57 -3.05 2.20
CA LEU A 51 0.29 -1.89 2.48
C LEU A 51 1.35 -2.18 3.56
N LYS A 52 1.00 -2.92 4.63
CA LYS A 52 1.97 -3.36 5.64
C LYS A 52 3.00 -4.34 5.09
N THR A 53 2.63 -5.18 4.14
CA THR A 53 3.55 -6.10 3.48
C THR A 53 4.50 -5.35 2.56
N LEU A 54 3.96 -4.44 1.74
CA LEU A 54 4.74 -3.53 0.90
C LEU A 54 5.69 -2.66 1.72
N LEU A 55 5.26 -2.13 2.87
CA LEU A 55 6.14 -1.35 3.75
C LEU A 55 7.38 -2.15 4.18
N ARG A 56 7.19 -3.41 4.57
CA ARG A 56 8.31 -4.29 4.95
C ARG A 56 9.24 -4.56 3.76
N GLN A 57 8.67 -4.83 2.59
CA GLN A 57 9.44 -5.06 1.35
C GLN A 57 10.20 -3.81 0.91
N GLY A 58 9.57 -2.64 1.02
CA GLY A 58 10.16 -1.34 0.71
C GLY A 58 11.38 -1.01 1.58
N ILE A 59 11.54 -1.62 2.76
CA ILE A 59 12.73 -1.47 3.61
C ILE A 59 13.89 -2.36 3.15
N THR A 60 13.62 -3.51 2.52
CA THR A 60 14.64 -4.54 2.25
C THR A 60 15.01 -4.71 0.78
N ILE A 61 14.09 -4.45 -0.15
CA ILE A 61 14.29 -4.65 -1.60
C ILE A 61 15.39 -3.74 -2.15
N VAL A 62 16.13 -4.15 -3.18
CA VAL A 62 17.30 -3.39 -3.66
C VAL A 62 17.01 -2.41 -4.80
N SER A 63 15.84 -2.48 -5.44
CA SER A 63 15.47 -1.54 -6.51
C SER A 63 13.96 -1.30 -6.62
N VAL A 64 13.58 -0.26 -7.38
CA VAL A 64 12.18 0.05 -7.67
C VAL A 64 11.54 -1.04 -8.52
N GLU A 65 12.27 -1.63 -9.47
CA GLU A 65 11.77 -2.69 -10.34
C GLU A 65 11.44 -3.97 -9.57
N GLU A 66 12.30 -4.35 -8.61
CA GLU A 66 12.00 -5.47 -7.72
C GLU A 66 10.77 -5.20 -6.84
N PHE A 67 10.60 -3.95 -6.38
CA PHE A 67 9.43 -3.56 -5.62
C PHE A 67 8.16 -3.66 -6.46
N GLN A 68 8.20 -3.18 -7.70
CA GLN A 68 7.10 -3.27 -8.66
C GLN A 68 6.69 -4.73 -8.89
N GLY A 69 7.67 -5.62 -9.11
CA GLY A 69 7.40 -7.05 -9.27
C GLY A 69 6.73 -7.69 -8.04
N CYS A 70 7.12 -7.27 -6.83
CA CYS A 70 6.47 -7.74 -5.60
C CYS A 70 5.03 -7.21 -5.48
N LEU A 71 4.80 -5.94 -5.82
CA LEU A 71 3.48 -5.33 -5.85
C LEU A 71 2.55 -6.05 -6.81
N ASP A 72 2.99 -6.31 -8.04
CA ASP A 72 2.18 -7.00 -9.05
C ASP A 72 1.79 -8.41 -8.61
N GLN A 73 2.72 -9.14 -7.96
CA GLN A 73 2.45 -10.46 -7.40
C GLN A 73 1.41 -10.41 -6.27
N LEU A 74 1.50 -9.43 -5.37
CA LEU A 74 0.55 -9.29 -4.26
C LEU A 74 -0.86 -8.96 -4.77
N LEU A 75 -0.97 -8.06 -5.75
CA LEU A 75 -2.27 -7.69 -6.33
C LEU A 75 -2.89 -8.84 -7.13
N SER A 76 -2.07 -9.65 -7.80
CA SER A 76 -2.54 -10.86 -8.50
C SER A 76 -3.10 -11.91 -7.52
N LEU A 77 -2.46 -12.08 -6.36
CA LEU A 77 -2.88 -13.05 -5.34
C LEU A 77 -4.19 -12.66 -4.63
N GLU A 78 -4.49 -11.36 -4.47
CA GLU A 78 -5.77 -10.92 -3.90
C GLU A 78 -6.94 -11.21 -4.86
N GLN A 79 -6.75 -11.04 -6.17
CA GLN A 79 -7.77 -11.33 -7.18
C GLN A 79 -8.17 -12.81 -7.20
N GLU A 80 -7.21 -13.72 -7.00
CA GLU A 80 -7.47 -15.16 -6.95
C GLU A 80 -8.21 -15.61 -5.68
N GLN A 81 -8.14 -14.84 -4.58
CA GLN A 81 -8.81 -15.17 -3.31
C GLN A 81 -10.27 -14.70 -3.25
N GLU A 82 -10.67 -13.72 -4.07
CA GLU A 82 -12.06 -13.25 -4.14
C GLU A 82 -12.95 -14.12 -5.05
N GLU A 83 -12.37 -14.93 -5.93
CA GLU A 83 -13.10 -15.82 -6.86
C GLU A 83 -13.32 -17.26 -6.34
N GLY A 84 -12.91 -17.56 -5.09
CA GLY A 84 -12.92 -18.90 -4.49
C GLY A 84 -14.11 -19.26 -3.61
#